data_AF-A0A820L7I1-F1
#
_entry.id   AF-A0A820L7I1-F1
#
_cell.length_a   1.000
_cell.length_b   1.000
_cell.length_c   1.000
_cell.angle_alpha   90.00
_cell.angle_beta   90.00
_cell.angle_gamma   90.00
#
_symmetry.space_group_name_H-M   'P 1'
#
loop_
_entity.id
_entity.type
_entity.pdbx_description
1 polymer ?
#
loop_
_entity_poly.entity_id
_entity_poly.type
_entity_poly.pdbx_seq_one_letter_code
_entity_poly.pdbx_strand_id
1 'polypeptide(L)'
;MENPCMNFLTPTLLAGDRSLISTIVHEMTHSWTGNLVTNENWEHFWLNEGFTSFIEAKILGNLDKTNGKEVRRFHAAQQWEDLKTSIDTWGPTHPYTCLVYRLNNIDPDDAYSSVQYYK
;
A
#
# COMPACT_ATOMS: atom_id res chain seq x y z
N MET A 1 -6.05 8.89 0.28
CA MET A 1 -6.81 8.80 1.54
C MET A 1 -8.22 8.35 1.26
N GLU A 2 -8.59 7.28 1.93
CA GLU A 2 -9.74 6.41 1.69
C GLU A 2 -11.01 6.85 2.43
N ASN A 3 -11.18 8.16 2.63
CA ASN A 3 -12.31 8.69 3.40
C ASN A 3 -13.64 8.16 2.81
N PRO A 4 -14.48 7.46 3.62
CA PRO A 4 -15.69 6.82 3.11
C PRO A 4 -16.59 7.80 2.35
N CYS A 5 -17.05 7.39 1.18
CA CYS A 5 -17.86 8.17 0.23
C CYS A 5 -17.15 9.35 -0.45
N MET A 6 -15.91 9.71 -0.07
CA MET A 6 -15.19 10.86 -0.64
C MET A 6 -13.67 10.71 -0.52
N ASN A 7 -13.06 9.86 -1.35
CA ASN A 7 -11.60 9.71 -1.36
C ASN A 7 -10.89 11.04 -1.68
N PHE A 8 -9.84 11.35 -0.92
CA PHE A 8 -8.98 12.50 -1.18
C PHE A 8 -7.76 12.05 -1.99
N LEU A 9 -7.56 12.71 -3.13
CA LEU A 9 -6.53 12.39 -4.11
C LEU A 9 -5.63 13.61 -4.33
N THR A 10 -4.33 13.39 -4.49
CA THR A 10 -3.37 14.46 -4.79
C THR A 10 -3.54 14.96 -6.25
N PRO A 11 -3.47 16.28 -6.51
CA PRO A 11 -3.46 16.83 -7.87
C PRO A 11 -2.30 16.30 -8.74
N THR A 12 -1.23 15.77 -8.12
CA THR A 12 -0.10 15.18 -8.85
C THR A 12 -0.48 13.92 -9.63
N LEU A 13 -1.66 13.33 -9.38
CA LEU A 13 -2.20 12.22 -10.19
C LEU A 13 -2.67 12.67 -11.59
N LEU A 14 -2.83 13.97 -11.83
CA LEU A 14 -3.32 14.52 -13.10
C LEU A 14 -2.22 14.57 -14.17
N ALA A 15 -1.65 13.41 -14.51
CA ALA A 15 -0.61 13.26 -15.53
C ALA A 15 -1.10 13.48 -16.98
N GLY A 16 -2.41 13.49 -17.20
CA GLY A 16 -3.04 13.69 -18.53
C GLY A 16 -3.31 12.41 -19.32
N ASP A 17 -2.77 11.27 -18.91
CA ASP A 17 -2.88 9.98 -19.61
C ASP A 17 -3.43 8.83 -18.73
N ARG A 18 -3.74 9.11 -17.46
CA ARG A 18 -4.19 8.14 -16.43
C ARG A 18 -3.14 7.09 -16.04
N SER A 19 -1.86 7.32 -16.32
CA SER A 19 -0.76 6.43 -15.91
C SER A 19 -0.71 6.17 -14.40
N LEU A 20 -1.19 7.11 -13.58
CA LEU A 20 -1.20 7.03 -12.11
C LEU A 20 -2.54 6.53 -11.52
N ILE A 21 -3.33 5.78 -12.29
CA ILE A 21 -4.65 5.27 -11.85
C ILE A 21 -4.55 4.24 -10.71
N SER A 22 -3.38 3.64 -10.48
CA SER A 22 -3.13 2.69 -9.39
C SER A 22 -3.51 3.25 -8.02
N THR A 23 -3.19 4.52 -7.75
CA THR A 23 -3.59 5.19 -6.50
C THR A 23 -5.11 5.21 -6.35
N ILE A 24 -5.88 5.49 -7.41
CA ILE A 24 -7.35 5.47 -7.34
C ILE A 24 -7.84 4.06 -6.98
N VAL A 25 -7.26 3.03 -7.59
CA VAL A 25 -7.59 1.62 -7.31
C VAL A 25 -7.28 1.26 -5.86
N HIS A 26 -6.15 1.74 -5.33
CA HIS A 26 -5.75 1.56 -3.93
C HIS A 26 -6.80 2.12 -2.97
N GLU A 27 -7.16 3.39 -3.13
CA GLU A 27 -8.15 4.06 -2.29
C GLU A 27 -9.55 3.45 -2.42
N MET A 28 -9.93 2.97 -3.61
CA MET A 28 -11.19 2.25 -3.80
C MET A 28 -11.20 0.91 -3.06
N THR A 29 -10.06 0.21 -3.05
CA THR A 29 -9.91 -1.10 -2.43
C THR A 29 -10.04 -1.02 -0.90
N HIS A 30 -9.58 0.08 -0.29
CA HIS A 30 -9.78 0.35 1.13
C HIS A 30 -11.25 0.33 1.57
N SER A 31 -12.21 0.49 0.66
CA SER A 31 -13.65 0.31 0.94
C SER A 31 -13.96 -1.05 1.59
N TRP A 32 -13.13 -2.08 1.36
CA TRP A 32 -13.19 -3.37 2.06
C TRP A 32 -12.09 -3.54 3.10
N THR A 33 -10.84 -3.28 2.72
CA THR A 33 -9.64 -3.53 3.55
C THR A 33 -9.15 -2.23 4.17
N GLY A 34 -9.67 -1.90 5.35
CA GLY A 34 -9.51 -0.61 6.02
C GLY A 34 -10.84 -0.10 6.53
N ASN A 35 -11.75 0.26 5.60
CA ASN A 35 -13.05 0.86 5.94
C ASN A 35 -14.08 -0.15 6.46
N LEU A 36 -14.11 -1.38 5.93
CA LEU A 36 -15.05 -2.42 6.36
C LEU A 36 -14.42 -3.37 7.39
N VAL A 37 -13.22 -3.88 7.08
CA VAL A 37 -12.40 -4.65 8.00
C VAL A 37 -11.21 -3.79 8.40
N THR A 38 -11.18 -3.36 9.65
CA THR A 38 -10.21 -2.39 10.19
C THR A 38 -9.23 -3.10 11.12
N ASN A 39 -7.95 -2.73 11.05
CA ASN A 39 -6.95 -3.10 12.05
C ASN A 39 -7.38 -2.70 13.47
N GLU A 40 -7.08 -3.55 14.46
CA GLU A 40 -7.41 -3.27 15.86
C GLU A 40 -6.60 -2.08 16.42
N ASN A 41 -5.35 -1.95 15.98
CA ASN A 41 -4.46 -0.85 16.33
C ASN A 41 -3.39 -0.67 15.23
N TRP A 42 -2.57 0.38 15.36
CA TRP A 42 -1.55 0.73 14.37
C TRP A 42 -0.40 -0.28 14.24
N GLU A 43 -0.14 -1.12 15.25
CA GLU A 43 0.85 -2.21 15.13
C GLU A 43 0.42 -3.25 14.09
N HIS A 44 -0.88 -3.34 13.82
CA HIS A 44 -1.51 -4.20 12.82
C HIS A 44 -1.87 -3.45 11.53
N PHE A 45 -1.27 -2.28 11.26
CA PHE A 45 -1.57 -1.47 10.08
C PHE A 45 -1.39 -2.22 8.74
N TRP A 46 -0.51 -3.22 8.71
CA TRP A 46 -0.34 -4.10 7.55
C TRP A 46 -1.63 -4.83 7.12
N LEU A 47 -2.58 -5.04 8.04
CA LEU A 47 -3.89 -5.62 7.71
C LEU A 47 -4.70 -4.71 6.79
N ASN A 48 -4.53 -3.39 6.89
CA ASN A 48 -5.18 -2.45 5.99
C ASN A 48 -4.38 -2.35 4.69
N GLU A 49 -3.10 -1.97 4.79
CA GLU A 49 -2.29 -1.61 3.62
C GLU A 49 -1.83 -2.80 2.79
N GLY A 50 -1.44 -3.90 3.44
CA GLY A 50 -0.95 -5.10 2.76
C GLY A 50 -2.04 -5.79 1.95
N PHE A 51 -3.24 -5.94 2.54
CA PHE A 51 -4.38 -6.51 1.79
C PHE A 51 -4.87 -5.57 0.70
N THR A 52 -4.86 -4.26 0.93
CA THR A 52 -5.22 -3.26 -0.09
C THR A 52 -4.25 -3.33 -1.27
N SER A 53 -2.94 -3.31 -1.02
CA SER A 53 -1.90 -3.42 -2.05
C SER A 53 -1.98 -4.74 -2.83
N PHE A 54 -2.32 -5.84 -2.16
CA PHE A 54 -2.53 -7.14 -2.81
C PHE A 54 -3.73 -7.14 -3.77
N ILE A 55 -4.86 -6.59 -3.35
CA ILE A 55 -6.08 -6.52 -4.17
C ILE A 55 -5.92 -5.49 -5.29
N GLU A 56 -5.27 -4.36 -5.03
CA GLU A 56 -4.92 -3.34 -6.02
C GLU A 56 -4.17 -3.98 -7.21
N ALA A 57 -3.11 -4.73 -6.95
CA ALA A 57 -2.34 -5.42 -7.99
C ALA A 57 -3.18 -6.44 -8.78
N LYS A 58 -4.19 -7.07 -8.15
CA LYS A 58 -5.14 -7.95 -8.84
C LYS A 58 -6.09 -7.18 -9.74
N ILE A 59 -6.62 -6.04 -9.29
CA ILE A 59 -7.50 -5.19 -10.08
C ILE A 59 -6.74 -4.65 -11.30
N LEU A 60 -5.53 -4.12 -11.10
CA LEU A 60 -4.69 -3.63 -12.18
C LEU A 60 -4.37 -4.71 -13.22
N GLY A 61 -4.04 -5.92 -12.77
CA GLY A 61 -3.88 -7.07 -13.65
C GLY A 61 -5.16 -7.42 -14.44
N ASN A 62 -6.34 -7.28 -13.83
CA ASN A 62 -7.61 -7.54 -14.51
C ASN A 62 -8.05 -6.43 -15.48
N LEU A 63 -7.55 -5.20 -15.30
CA LEU A 63 -7.84 -4.08 -16.21
C LEU A 63 -7.10 -4.24 -17.54
N ASP A 64 -5.90 -4.85 -17.53
CA ASP A 64 -5.16 -5.15 -18.75
C ASP A 64 -5.64 -6.47 -19.38
N LYS A 65 -6.39 -6.32 -20.47
CA LYS A 65 -6.99 -7.44 -21.23
C LYS A 65 -5.97 -8.24 -22.06
N THR A 66 -4.74 -7.76 -22.18
CA THR A 66 -3.70 -8.36 -23.01
C THR A 66 -2.59 -9.01 -22.18
N ASN A 67 -2.09 -8.30 -21.17
CA ASN A 67 -0.89 -8.63 -20.43
C ASN A 67 -1.10 -8.62 -18.90
N GLY A 68 -2.33 -8.81 -18.42
CA GLY A 68 -2.68 -8.70 -17.00
C GLY A 68 -1.78 -9.45 -16.01
N LYS A 69 -1.30 -10.63 -16.39
CA LYS A 69 -0.34 -11.41 -15.58
C LYS A 69 1.01 -10.70 -15.46
N GLU A 70 1.51 -10.13 -16.55
CA GLU A 70 2.78 -9.41 -16.58
C GLU A 70 2.66 -8.03 -15.91
N VAL A 71 1.52 -7.34 -16.05
CA VAL A 71 1.21 -6.12 -15.27
C VAL A 71 1.28 -6.38 -13.78
N ARG A 72 0.65 -7.46 -13.30
CA ARG A 72 0.70 -7.83 -11.88
C ARG A 72 2.12 -8.18 -11.41
N ARG A 73 2.90 -8.88 -12.24
CA ARG A 73 4.30 -9.21 -11.94
C ARG A 73 5.18 -7.97 -11.88
N PHE A 74 4.97 -7.04 -12.81
CA PHE A 74 5.69 -5.78 -12.85
C PHE A 74 5.38 -4.94 -11.59
N HIS A 75 4.09 -4.82 -11.22
CA HIS A 75 3.70 -4.16 -9.98
C HIS A 75 4.34 -4.81 -8.75
N ALA A 76 4.33 -6.14 -8.65
CA ALA A 76 4.96 -6.85 -7.53
C ALA A 76 6.48 -6.64 -7.48
N ALA A 77 7.14 -6.55 -8.65
CA ALA A 77 8.57 -6.25 -8.72
C ALA A 77 8.89 -4.83 -8.24
N GLN A 78 8.06 -3.85 -8.58
CA GLN A 78 8.19 -2.48 -8.09
C GLN A 78 7.99 -2.41 -6.57
N GLN A 79 6.91 -3.02 -6.05
CA GLN A 79 6.63 -3.10 -4.61
C GLN A 79 7.78 -3.75 -3.83
N TRP A 80 8.40 -4.79 -4.39
CA TRP A 80 9.57 -5.44 -3.80
C TRP A 80 10.79 -4.53 -3.75
N GLU A 81 11.01 -3.71 -4.77
CA GLU A 81 12.10 -2.73 -4.78
C GLU A 81 11.86 -1.60 -3.77
N ASP A 82 10.62 -1.13 -3.66
CA ASP A 82 10.22 -0.15 -2.65
C ASP A 82 10.38 -0.71 -1.22
N LEU A 83 10.08 -1.99 -1.01
CA LEU A 83 10.30 -2.67 0.28
C LEU A 83 11.79 -2.74 0.63
N LYS A 84 12.62 -3.17 -0.32
CA LYS A 84 14.09 -3.23 -0.13
C LYS A 84 14.65 -1.86 0.22
N THR A 85 14.24 -0.84 -0.52
CA THR A 85 14.67 0.55 -0.27
C THR A 85 14.32 0.99 1.15
N SER A 86 13.11 0.70 1.63
CA SER A 86 12.73 1.00 3.02
C SER A 86 13.55 0.21 4.04
N ILE A 87 13.77 -1.08 3.82
CA ILE A 87 14.57 -1.93 4.73
C ILE A 87 16.02 -1.44 4.78
N ASP A 88 16.60 -1.06 3.65
CA ASP A 88 17.97 -0.54 3.57
C ASP A 88 18.09 0.84 4.24
N THR A 89 17.05 1.68 4.11
CA THR A 89 16.98 3.01 4.73
C THR A 89 16.93 2.93 6.26
N TRP A 90 16.09 2.03 6.81
CA TRP A 90 15.97 1.84 8.25
C TRP A 90 17.09 0.97 8.84
N GLY A 91 17.59 0.02 8.06
CA GLY A 91 18.46 -1.06 8.48
C GLY A 91 17.68 -2.36 8.73
N PRO A 92 18.22 -3.52 8.32
CA PRO A 92 17.51 -4.80 8.30
C PRO A 92 17.13 -5.36 9.69
N THR A 93 17.71 -4.81 10.76
CA THR A 93 17.42 -5.20 12.15
C THR A 93 16.57 -4.15 12.88
N HIS A 94 16.18 -3.05 12.22
CA HIS A 94 15.41 -1.98 12.84
C HIS A 94 14.00 -2.47 13.18
N PRO A 95 13.43 -2.16 14.37
CA PRO A 95 12.11 -2.64 14.79
C PRO A 95 10.97 -2.30 13.82
N TYR A 96 11.05 -1.17 13.11
CA TYR A 96 10.02 -0.76 12.13
C TYR A 96 10.09 -1.57 10.82
N THR A 97 11.11 -2.39 10.63
CA THR A 97 11.12 -3.35 9.52
C THR A 97 10.31 -4.60 9.84
N CYS A 98 9.85 -4.80 11.08
CA CYS A 98 8.93 -5.89 11.41
C CYS A 98 7.53 -5.62 10.84
N LEU A 99 6.87 -6.65 10.32
CA LEU A 99 5.50 -6.54 9.80
C LEU A 99 4.50 -6.11 10.89
N VAL A 100 4.67 -6.66 12.09
CA VAL A 100 4.02 -6.19 13.32
C VAL A 100 5.10 -5.53 14.16
N TYR A 101 5.07 -4.21 14.21
CA TYR A 101 6.03 -3.38 14.94
C TYR A 101 5.42 -2.88 16.26
N ARG A 102 6.26 -2.51 17.22
CA ARG A 102 5.80 -2.04 18.54
C ARG A 102 5.84 -0.52 18.62
N LEU A 103 4.72 0.10 19.00
CA LEU A 103 4.53 1.56 19.00
C LEU A 103 4.52 2.20 20.40
N ASN A 104 5.00 1.50 21.44
CA ASN A 104 4.95 1.97 22.84
C ASN A 104 5.38 3.45 23.03
N ASN A 105 4.40 4.37 23.14
CA ASN A 105 4.58 5.82 23.22
C ASN A 105 5.41 6.44 22.05
N ILE A 106 5.32 5.84 20.87
CA ILE A 106 5.94 6.31 19.64
C ILE A 106 4.84 6.93 18.78
N ASP A 107 5.14 8.05 18.13
CA ASP A 107 4.26 8.63 17.13
C ASP A 107 4.12 7.66 15.94
N PRO A 108 2.91 7.20 15.58
CA PRO A 108 2.72 6.32 14.42
C PRO A 108 3.34 6.87 13.13
N ASP A 109 3.39 8.19 12.97
CA ASP A 109 3.99 8.85 11.81
C ASP A 109 5.50 8.55 11.69
N ASP A 110 6.19 8.35 12.83
CA ASP A 110 7.63 8.02 12.85
C ASP A 110 7.92 6.58 12.38
N ALA A 111 6.92 5.70 12.41
CA ALA A 111 7.03 4.29 12.04
C ALA A 111 6.47 3.98 10.64
N TYR A 112 5.85 4.96 9.98
CA TYR A 112 5.25 4.80 8.67
C TYR A 112 6.32 4.52 7.58
N SER A 113 6.10 3.48 6.78
CA SER A 113 7.00 3.13 5.66
C SER A 113 6.30 2.22 4.64
N SER A 114 7.01 1.81 3.58
CA SER A 114 6.50 0.80 2.64
C SER A 114 6.51 -0.64 3.20
N VAL A 115 7.08 -0.86 4.38
CA VAL A 115 7.12 -2.20 5.02
C VAL A 115 5.71 -2.73 5.27
N GLN A 116 4.81 -1.88 5.78
CA GLN A 116 3.43 -2.25 6.10
C GLN A 116 2.60 -2.57 4.85
N TYR A 117 3.03 -2.08 3.69
CA TYR A 117 2.36 -2.28 2.41
C TYR A 117 2.83 -3.57 1.72
N TYR A 118 4.13 -3.89 1.79
CA TYR A 118 4.76 -4.81 0.83
C TYR A 118 5.50 -6.02 1.43
N LYS A 119 5.65 -6.11 2.76
CA LYS A 119 6.30 -7.27 3.43
C LYS A 119 5.32 -8.42 3.67
#